data_AF-A0A962CLB8-F1
#
_entry.id   AF-A0A962CLB8-F1
#
_cell.length_a   1.000
_cell.length_b   1.000
_cell.length_c   1.000
_cell.angle_alpha   90.00
_cell.angle_beta   90.00
_cell.angle_gamma   90.00
#
_symmetry.space_group_name_H-M   'P 1'
#
loop_
_entity.id
_entity.type
_entity.pdbx_description
1 polymer ?
#
loop_
_entity_poly.entity_id
_entity_poly.type
_entity_poly.pdbx_seq_one_letter_code
_entity_poly.pdbx_strand_id
1 'polypeptide(L)'
;MALRTRCTIAWPTLLTLLGLLAGVPAMADTKLGTEGNIYLANPYADPAESYYGFRMATGDFDGDGIDDLVVSELSSPARFRVLLGKSYSIGGPYPLSRFSGKTVATPNYSSVLVTGDFNGDGVDEIAIGDSNSASNPGGGGTVYIYRRSAADDWTVQTLIRQGVLGYNGVDEAGDKFGYALASGDFDDDGFDDLAIGVPGKSLAGSPGVASAGAVQVVYGSASGLSGTRDRVFTASNDGLDFTPDNADQYGYALAAGDIDADGDDDLAVGVVKRSCPNTGERAGGVAILKGSTSLGLSTLEAQAFQPGVAGMLGSCPLAAYFGASLSIGKVNGQAYQGLVIGAPLTDVGGIEKTGAVHLMFGGPGGLNTGANKFISVTDLPDGVAIPLLQFGGRVQLGRLRSNTQ
;
A
#
# COMPACT_ATOMS: atom_id res chain seq x y z
N MET A 1 27.27 -20.65 89.53
CA MET A 1 26.53 -21.86 89.11
C MET A 1 25.39 -21.38 88.21
N ALA A 2 25.22 -22.01 87.04
CA ALA A 2 24.20 -21.76 86.00
C ALA A 2 24.49 -20.68 84.91
N LEU A 3 24.73 -21.24 83.71
CA LEU A 3 24.50 -20.84 82.32
C LEU A 3 24.13 -19.39 81.94
N ARG A 4 24.86 -18.85 80.96
CA ARG A 4 24.33 -18.50 79.61
C ARG A 4 25.47 -18.39 78.61
N THR A 5 25.43 -19.25 77.59
CA THR A 5 26.36 -19.37 76.47
C THR A 5 26.25 -18.15 75.56
N ARG A 6 27.36 -17.45 75.34
CA ARG A 6 27.57 -16.53 74.20
C ARG A 6 28.24 -17.35 73.10
N CYS A 7 27.71 -17.34 71.89
CA CYS A 7 28.42 -17.83 70.72
C CYS A 7 28.55 -16.68 69.71
N THR A 8 29.79 -16.21 69.58
CA THR A 8 30.32 -15.36 68.52
C THR A 8 30.56 -16.20 67.27
N ILE A 9 30.13 -15.73 66.09
CA ILE A 9 30.65 -16.23 64.82
C ILE A 9 31.13 -15.04 63.99
N ALA A 10 32.39 -15.16 63.58
CA ALA A 10 33.16 -14.22 62.78
C ALA A 10 32.85 -14.35 61.27
N TRP A 11 33.18 -13.28 60.55
CA TRP A 11 33.03 -13.07 59.11
C TRP A 11 33.77 -14.11 58.25
N PRO A 12 33.29 -14.36 57.03
CA PRO A 12 34.20 -14.36 55.89
C PRO A 12 33.73 -13.47 54.73
N THR A 13 34.68 -12.64 54.28
CA THR A 13 34.96 -12.20 52.90
C THR A 13 33.83 -12.24 51.87
N LEU A 14 33.39 -11.03 51.52
CA LEU A 14 32.60 -10.66 50.34
C LEU A 14 33.36 -11.05 49.06
N LEU A 15 32.99 -12.19 48.45
CA LEU A 15 33.36 -12.50 47.06
C LEU A 15 32.18 -12.09 46.18
N THR A 16 32.46 -11.14 45.29
CA THR A 16 31.57 -10.62 44.23
C THR A 16 30.90 -11.75 43.43
N LEU A 17 29.59 -11.91 43.60
CA LEU A 17 28.75 -12.62 42.64
C LEU A 17 28.13 -11.57 41.70
N LEU A 18 28.95 -11.14 40.72
CA LEU A 18 28.43 -10.59 39.48
C LEU A 18 27.84 -11.74 38.68
N GLY A 19 26.58 -11.61 38.24
CA GLY A 19 26.01 -12.47 37.21
C GLY A 19 24.82 -13.30 37.68
N LEU A 20 23.63 -12.69 37.66
CA LEU A 20 22.42 -13.29 37.10
C LEU A 20 21.34 -12.21 36.87
N LEU A 21 21.62 -11.29 35.94
CA LEU A 21 20.57 -10.62 35.16
C LEU A 21 20.90 -10.93 33.71
N ALA A 22 20.65 -12.18 33.31
CA ALA A 22 20.71 -12.56 31.90
C ALA A 22 19.52 -11.88 31.21
N GLY A 23 19.89 -10.97 30.30
CA GLY A 23 19.06 -10.05 29.53
C GLY A 23 17.68 -10.56 29.15
N VAL A 24 16.68 -9.74 29.49
CA VAL A 24 15.72 -9.36 28.44
C VAL A 24 16.56 -8.58 27.41
N PRO A 25 16.63 -8.96 26.13
CA PRO A 25 17.22 -8.08 25.15
C PRO A 25 16.37 -6.81 25.15
N ALA A 26 16.91 -5.74 25.74
CA ALA A 26 16.38 -4.40 25.56
C ALA A 26 16.34 -4.15 24.05
N MET A 27 15.23 -3.59 23.56
CA MET A 27 15.02 -3.25 22.15
C MET A 27 16.15 -2.36 21.62
N ALA A 28 17.23 -2.96 21.13
CA ALA A 28 18.35 -2.23 20.53
C ALA A 28 17.92 -1.52 19.21
N ASP A 29 16.77 -1.92 18.67
CA ASP A 29 16.28 -1.60 17.33
C ASP A 29 15.12 -0.61 17.32
N THR A 30 14.74 -0.08 18.50
CA THR A 30 13.69 0.92 18.63
C THR A 30 14.20 2.08 19.48
N LYS A 31 14.42 3.24 18.85
CA LYS A 31 14.81 4.46 19.56
C LYS A 31 13.65 5.44 19.57
N LEU A 32 13.34 6.00 20.74
CA LEU A 32 12.46 7.16 20.82
C LEU A 32 13.25 8.41 20.52
N GLY A 33 12.81 9.14 19.49
CA GLY A 33 13.26 10.49 19.22
C GLY A 33 12.76 11.47 20.29
N THR A 34 13.35 12.65 20.32
CA THR A 34 13.08 13.72 21.30
C THR A 34 11.64 14.28 21.27
N GLU A 35 10.79 13.80 20.35
CA GLU A 35 9.42 14.27 20.13
C GLU A 35 8.38 13.13 20.12
N GLY A 36 8.73 11.96 20.66
CA GLY A 36 7.82 10.79 20.66
C GLY A 36 7.83 9.99 19.36
N ASN A 37 8.64 10.39 18.38
CA ASN A 37 8.94 9.65 17.15
C ASN A 37 9.55 8.29 17.46
N ILE A 38 9.15 7.27 16.70
CA ILE A 38 9.71 5.93 16.77
C ILE A 38 10.67 5.75 15.61
N TYR A 39 11.93 5.47 15.90
CA TYR A 39 12.88 4.99 14.91
C TYR A 39 12.93 3.46 15.00
N LEU A 40 12.52 2.78 13.93
CA LEU A 40 12.65 1.33 13.76
C LEU A 40 13.86 1.06 12.87
N ALA A 41 14.89 0.47 13.44
CA ALA A 41 16.05 0.00 12.68
C ALA A 41 15.83 -1.45 12.24
N ASN A 42 16.53 -1.84 11.18
CA ASN A 42 16.69 -3.26 10.86
C ASN A 42 17.30 -3.98 12.10
N PRO A 43 16.61 -4.99 12.68
CA PRO A 43 17.07 -5.69 13.87
C PRO A 43 18.10 -6.80 13.61
N TYR A 44 18.41 -7.13 12.36
CA TYR A 44 19.30 -8.25 12.02
C TYR A 44 20.73 -7.78 11.77
N ALA A 45 21.69 -8.63 12.18
CA ALA A 45 23.12 -8.44 11.93
C ALA A 45 23.58 -8.83 10.51
N ASP A 46 22.64 -8.88 9.55
CA ASP A 46 22.86 -9.27 8.14
C ASP A 46 23.42 -8.09 7.32
N PRO A 47 24.03 -8.26 6.13
CA PRO A 47 25.00 -7.31 5.59
C PRO A 47 24.31 -6.04 5.07
N ALA A 48 25.13 -5.07 4.65
CA ALA A 48 24.67 -3.90 3.91
C ALA A 48 23.62 -4.25 2.84
N GLU A 49 22.65 -3.34 2.62
CA GLU A 49 21.60 -3.45 1.58
C GLU A 49 20.43 -4.42 1.87
N SER A 50 19.93 -4.47 3.12
CA SER A 50 18.70 -5.22 3.46
C SER A 50 17.40 -4.53 3.02
N TYR A 51 17.46 -3.23 2.72
CA TYR A 51 16.31 -2.40 2.38
C TYR A 51 15.13 -2.56 3.36
N TYR A 52 15.42 -2.64 4.67
CA TYR A 52 14.38 -2.61 5.69
C TYR A 52 13.57 -1.31 5.58
N GLY A 53 12.23 -1.41 5.57
CA GLY A 53 11.37 -0.24 5.34
C GLY A 53 11.16 0.11 3.88
N PHE A 54 11.52 -0.79 2.95
CA PHE A 54 11.31 -0.55 1.52
C PHE A 54 9.84 -0.38 1.14
N ARG A 55 8.94 -1.08 1.84
CA ARG A 55 7.49 -0.88 1.84
C ARG A 55 6.94 -1.09 3.24
N MET A 56 5.81 -0.46 3.49
CA MET A 56 5.06 -0.55 4.73
C MET A 56 3.57 -0.49 4.42
N ALA A 57 2.77 -1.14 5.26
CA ALA A 57 1.33 -0.98 5.32
C ALA A 57 0.85 -1.14 6.75
N THR A 58 -0.37 -0.71 7.00
CA THR A 58 -1.04 -0.83 8.30
C THR A 58 -2.30 -1.67 8.15
N GLY A 59 -2.70 -2.34 9.22
CA GLY A 59 -3.91 -3.15 9.28
C GLY A 59 -4.03 -3.83 10.64
N ASP A 60 -5.21 -4.25 11.03
CA ASP A 60 -5.43 -4.96 12.29
C ASP A 60 -5.11 -6.45 12.11
N PHE A 61 -3.87 -6.86 12.40
CA PHE A 61 -3.41 -8.22 12.16
C PHE A 61 -3.68 -9.17 13.34
N ASP A 62 -4.26 -8.68 14.43
CA ASP A 62 -4.62 -9.50 15.59
C ASP A 62 -6.06 -9.37 16.09
N GLY A 63 -6.87 -8.54 15.46
CA GLY A 63 -8.29 -8.35 15.73
C GLY A 63 -8.54 -7.57 17.02
N ASP A 64 -7.57 -6.78 17.50
CA ASP A 64 -7.72 -5.98 18.72
C ASP A 64 -8.33 -4.59 18.49
N GLY A 65 -8.60 -4.25 17.23
CA GLY A 65 -9.17 -2.99 16.77
C GLY A 65 -8.14 -1.86 16.67
N ILE A 66 -6.84 -2.16 16.68
CA ILE A 66 -5.75 -1.21 16.53
C ILE A 66 -4.92 -1.60 15.32
N ASP A 67 -4.76 -0.64 14.40
CA ASP A 67 -3.86 -0.85 13.27
C ASP A 67 -2.43 -1.16 13.72
N ASP A 68 -1.93 -2.28 13.22
CA ASP A 68 -0.57 -2.74 13.31
C ASP A 68 0.28 -2.21 12.14
N LEU A 69 1.55 -2.61 12.11
CA LEU A 69 2.47 -2.22 11.05
C LEU A 69 3.19 -3.44 10.48
N VAL A 70 3.14 -3.61 9.17
CA VAL A 70 4.04 -4.51 8.45
C VAL A 70 5.12 -3.70 7.73
N VAL A 71 6.36 -4.18 7.83
CA VAL A 71 7.54 -3.56 7.23
C VAL A 71 8.28 -4.59 6.41
N SER A 72 8.54 -4.30 5.14
CA SER A 72 9.25 -5.25 4.26
C SER A 72 10.76 -5.08 4.25
N GLU A 73 11.45 -6.14 3.88
CA GLU A 73 12.89 -6.23 3.66
C GLU A 73 13.17 -6.86 2.29
N LEU A 74 13.71 -6.06 1.37
CA LEU A 74 14.10 -6.52 0.03
C LEU A 74 15.53 -7.11 0.06
N SER A 75 15.76 -8.10 0.92
CA SER A 75 17.05 -8.82 1.01
C SER A 75 16.98 -10.20 0.34
N SER A 76 18.10 -10.92 0.32
CA SER A 76 18.13 -12.35 0.03
C SER A 76 18.60 -13.10 1.29
N PRO A 77 17.74 -13.85 1.99
CA PRO A 77 16.33 -14.11 1.68
C PRO A 77 15.44 -12.89 1.91
N ALA A 78 14.32 -12.80 1.17
CA ALA A 78 13.34 -11.73 1.36
C ALA A 78 12.48 -11.98 2.60
N ARG A 79 12.10 -10.91 3.29
CA ARG A 79 11.41 -10.96 4.57
C ARG A 79 10.39 -9.84 4.70
N PHE A 80 9.42 -10.03 5.58
CA PHE A 80 8.70 -8.92 6.20
C PHE A 80 8.63 -9.12 7.71
N ARG A 81 8.46 -8.00 8.42
CA ARG A 81 8.28 -7.97 9.86
C ARG A 81 6.92 -7.37 10.16
N VAL A 82 6.12 -8.09 10.94
CA VAL A 82 4.87 -7.57 11.49
C VAL A 82 5.12 -7.08 12.90
N LEU A 83 4.60 -5.91 13.22
CA LEU A 83 4.72 -5.21 14.48
C LEU A 83 3.31 -4.96 15.00
N LEU A 84 2.84 -5.86 15.86
CA LEU A 84 1.52 -5.76 16.47
C LEU A 84 1.52 -4.62 17.50
N GLY A 85 0.72 -3.59 17.25
CA GLY A 85 0.47 -2.49 18.15
C GLY A 85 -0.03 -3.00 19.49
N LYS A 86 0.23 -2.22 20.54
CA LYS A 86 -0.41 -2.43 21.83
C LYS A 86 -1.06 -1.14 22.25
N SER A 87 -2.32 -1.18 22.67
CA SER A 87 -2.96 -0.03 23.29
C SER A 87 -2.07 0.56 24.40
N TYR A 88 -1.67 1.82 24.23
CA TYR A 88 -0.84 2.52 25.21
C TYR A 88 -1.57 3.75 25.78
N SER A 89 -1.55 3.87 27.10
CA SER A 89 -1.93 5.09 27.80
C SER A 89 -0.69 5.94 28.06
N ILE A 90 -0.69 7.18 27.55
CA ILE A 90 0.40 8.16 27.73
C ILE A 90 0.68 8.48 29.21
N GLY A 91 -0.21 8.09 30.14
CA GLY A 91 -0.03 8.23 31.59
C GLY A 91 0.34 6.96 32.37
N GLY A 92 0.58 5.82 31.70
CA GLY A 92 0.85 4.54 32.36
C GLY A 92 2.31 4.36 32.84
N PRO A 93 2.55 3.55 33.90
CA PRO A 93 3.89 3.35 34.48
C PRO A 93 4.79 2.36 33.71
N TYR A 94 4.37 1.84 32.55
CA TYR A 94 5.11 0.78 31.83
C TYR A 94 5.92 1.33 30.65
N PRO A 95 7.25 1.05 30.59
CA PRO A 95 8.08 1.52 29.51
C PRO A 95 7.95 0.63 28.26
N LEU A 96 7.43 1.23 27.19
CA LEU A 96 8.03 1.21 25.83
C LEU A 96 8.04 -0.07 24.98
N SER A 97 7.38 -1.18 25.30
CA SER A 97 7.12 -2.24 24.29
C SER A 97 5.90 -1.88 23.44
N ARG A 98 6.06 -0.90 22.55
CA ARG A 98 4.99 -0.42 21.65
C ARG A 98 4.51 -1.49 20.68
N PHE A 99 5.35 -2.48 20.39
CA PHE A 99 5.03 -3.54 19.45
C PHE A 99 5.44 -4.93 19.93
N SER A 100 4.67 -5.95 19.53
CA SER A 100 5.13 -7.34 19.48
C SER A 100 5.56 -7.67 18.06
N GLY A 101 6.83 -8.03 17.85
CA GLY A 101 7.39 -8.19 16.51
C GLY A 101 7.59 -9.64 16.10
N LYS A 102 7.12 -10.03 14.90
CA LYS A 102 7.42 -11.32 14.28
C LYS A 102 7.97 -11.16 12.87
N THR A 103 9.04 -11.89 12.56
CA THR A 103 9.67 -11.92 11.22
C THR A 103 9.17 -13.12 10.44
N VAL A 104 8.89 -12.90 9.15
CA VAL A 104 8.40 -13.92 8.23
C VAL A 104 9.32 -13.93 7.01
N ALA A 105 9.84 -15.11 6.67
CA ALA A 105 10.61 -15.31 5.45
C ALA A 105 9.67 -15.62 4.29
N THR A 106 9.93 -15.04 3.11
CA THR A 106 9.08 -15.21 1.93
C THR A 106 9.84 -15.86 0.76
N PRO A 107 9.15 -16.57 -0.15
CA PRO A 107 9.81 -17.29 -1.25
C PRO A 107 10.55 -16.36 -2.23
N ASN A 108 10.02 -15.16 -2.47
CA ASN A 108 10.58 -14.03 -3.23
C ASN A 108 9.66 -12.81 -2.95
N TYR A 109 10.17 -11.59 -3.12
CA TYR A 109 9.43 -10.36 -2.78
C TYR A 109 9.50 -9.36 -3.94
N SER A 110 8.35 -8.89 -4.44
CA SER A 110 8.28 -7.65 -5.22
C SER A 110 8.18 -6.46 -4.27
N SER A 111 8.40 -5.27 -4.83
CA SER A 111 8.30 -4.01 -4.13
C SER A 111 6.87 -3.59 -3.76
N VAL A 112 5.89 -4.48 -3.63
CA VAL A 112 4.49 -4.09 -3.39
C VAL A 112 3.82 -4.96 -2.34
N LEU A 113 3.13 -4.30 -1.40
CA LEU A 113 2.44 -4.87 -0.27
C LEU A 113 1.17 -4.04 0.01
N VAL A 114 0.03 -4.71 0.20
CA VAL A 114 -1.23 -4.12 0.71
C VAL A 114 -1.85 -5.03 1.76
N THR A 115 -2.86 -4.53 2.46
CA THR A 115 -3.54 -5.20 3.57
C THR A 115 -5.05 -5.12 3.40
N GLY A 116 -5.79 -6.07 3.94
CA GLY A 116 -7.26 -6.03 3.96
C GLY A 116 -7.86 -7.30 4.55
N ASP A 117 -9.08 -7.20 5.06
CA ASP A 117 -9.87 -8.32 5.58
C ASP A 117 -10.60 -9.02 4.43
N PHE A 118 -9.85 -9.76 3.62
CA PHE A 118 -10.39 -10.42 2.43
C PHE A 118 -11.36 -11.57 2.76
N ASN A 119 -11.41 -11.99 4.04
CA ASN A 119 -12.24 -13.10 4.50
C ASN A 119 -13.33 -12.74 5.52
N GLY A 120 -13.39 -11.48 5.94
CA GLY A 120 -14.46 -10.87 6.73
C GLY A 120 -14.50 -11.34 8.18
N ASP A 121 -13.36 -11.74 8.75
CA ASP A 121 -13.30 -12.17 10.15
C ASP A 121 -12.72 -11.15 11.13
N GLY A 122 -12.52 -9.92 10.65
CA GLY A 122 -12.08 -8.77 11.41
C GLY A 122 -10.58 -8.77 11.69
N VAL A 123 -9.81 -9.59 10.96
CA VAL A 123 -8.35 -9.60 10.99
C VAL A 123 -7.83 -9.40 9.58
N ASP A 124 -6.98 -8.40 9.39
CA ASP A 124 -6.41 -8.10 8.10
C ASP A 124 -5.40 -9.16 7.67
N GLU A 125 -5.45 -9.52 6.39
CA GLU A 125 -4.43 -10.27 5.69
C GLU A 125 -3.41 -9.35 5.02
N ILE A 126 -2.26 -9.92 4.67
CA ILE A 126 -1.19 -9.22 3.95
C ILE A 126 -1.07 -9.80 2.55
N ALA A 127 -1.34 -9.00 1.52
CA ALA A 127 -1.11 -9.35 0.13
C ALA A 127 0.25 -8.84 -0.36
N ILE A 128 1.06 -9.75 -0.91
CA ILE A 128 2.40 -9.46 -1.42
C ILE A 128 2.50 -9.84 -2.89
N GLY A 129 2.91 -8.88 -3.71
CA GLY A 129 3.21 -9.12 -5.11
C GLY A 129 4.59 -9.76 -5.29
N ASP A 130 4.71 -10.65 -6.26
CA ASP A 130 5.96 -11.21 -6.76
C ASP A 130 5.90 -11.21 -8.30
N SER A 131 5.95 -10.01 -8.87
CA SER A 131 5.76 -9.78 -10.31
C SER A 131 6.87 -10.37 -11.21
N ASN A 132 7.96 -10.85 -10.61
CA ASN A 132 9.05 -11.53 -11.29
C ASN A 132 9.25 -12.95 -10.73
N SER A 133 8.20 -13.54 -10.17
CA SER A 133 8.19 -14.81 -9.45
C SER A 133 8.97 -15.91 -10.16
N ALA A 134 10.21 -16.14 -9.72
CA ALA A 134 11.05 -17.22 -10.23
C ALA A 134 10.47 -18.62 -9.94
N SER A 135 9.59 -18.72 -8.94
CA SER A 135 8.84 -19.93 -8.58
C SER A 135 7.54 -20.12 -9.38
N ASN A 136 7.19 -19.20 -10.29
CA ASN A 136 6.07 -19.37 -11.19
C ASN A 136 6.56 -20.00 -12.51
N PRO A 137 6.13 -21.23 -12.86
CA PRO A 137 6.50 -21.89 -14.12
C PRO A 137 6.12 -21.11 -15.39
N GLY A 138 5.02 -20.34 -15.38
CA GLY A 138 4.60 -19.51 -16.52
C GLY A 138 5.31 -18.16 -16.60
N GLY A 139 5.95 -17.72 -15.51
CA GLY A 139 6.78 -16.52 -15.45
C GLY A 139 6.01 -15.19 -15.51
N GLY A 140 4.68 -15.19 -15.38
CA GLY A 140 3.87 -13.96 -15.39
C GLY A 140 3.85 -13.22 -14.06
N GLY A 141 4.17 -13.88 -12.95
CA GLY A 141 4.15 -13.32 -11.60
C GLY A 141 3.25 -14.12 -10.65
N THR A 142 3.31 -13.81 -9.36
CA THR A 142 2.47 -14.44 -8.32
C THR A 142 2.05 -13.41 -7.30
N VAL A 143 0.87 -13.53 -6.71
CA VAL A 143 0.50 -12.80 -5.48
C VAL A 143 0.30 -13.81 -4.35
N TYR A 144 0.85 -13.52 -3.18
CA TYR A 144 0.75 -14.35 -1.98
C TYR A 144 -0.06 -13.62 -0.91
N ILE A 145 -1.07 -14.30 -0.35
CA ILE A 145 -1.87 -13.80 0.76
C ILE A 145 -1.41 -14.49 2.03
N TYR A 146 -0.84 -13.70 2.95
CA TYR A 146 -0.39 -14.16 4.25
C TYR A 146 -1.42 -13.85 5.30
N ARG A 147 -1.62 -14.82 6.19
CA ARG A 147 -2.51 -14.70 7.33
C ARG A 147 -1.81 -15.12 8.61
N ARG A 148 -2.17 -14.47 9.72
CA ARG A 148 -1.76 -14.88 11.07
C ARG A 148 -2.59 -16.08 11.53
N SER A 149 -1.91 -17.14 11.92
CA SER A 149 -2.52 -18.34 12.50
C SER A 149 -2.71 -18.19 14.02
N ALA A 150 -3.58 -19.03 14.59
CA ALA A 150 -3.80 -19.10 16.03
C ALA A 150 -2.54 -19.46 16.86
N ALA A 151 -1.51 -20.04 16.23
CA ALA A 151 -0.21 -20.32 16.85
C ALA A 151 0.76 -19.13 16.76
N ASP A 152 0.26 -17.94 16.43
CA ASP A 152 1.05 -16.73 16.19
C ASP A 152 2.07 -16.92 15.05
N ASP A 153 1.76 -17.77 14.05
CA ASP A 153 2.59 -17.98 12.86
C ASP A 153 1.97 -17.42 11.59
N TRP A 154 2.81 -17.01 10.65
CA TRP A 154 2.38 -16.36 9.41
C TRP A 154 2.56 -17.31 8.25
N THR A 155 1.44 -17.68 7.62
CA THR A 155 1.44 -18.68 6.56
C THR A 155 0.75 -18.13 5.33
N VAL A 156 1.20 -18.57 4.16
CA VAL A 156 0.48 -18.31 2.91
C VAL A 156 -0.85 -19.08 2.95
N GLN A 157 -1.96 -18.36 3.03
CA GLN A 157 -3.30 -18.91 2.93
C GLN A 157 -3.66 -19.17 1.47
N THR A 158 -3.41 -18.16 0.62
CA THR A 158 -3.80 -18.18 -0.79
C THR A 158 -2.63 -17.76 -1.66
N LEU A 159 -2.51 -18.44 -2.81
CA LEU A 159 -1.60 -18.08 -3.88
C LEU A 159 -2.42 -17.80 -5.14
N ILE A 160 -2.21 -16.64 -5.75
CA ILE A 160 -2.95 -16.15 -6.92
C ILE A 160 -1.99 -16.07 -8.12
N ARG A 161 -2.40 -16.70 -9.22
CA ARG A 161 -1.74 -16.66 -10.54
C ARG A 161 -2.81 -16.71 -11.62
N GLN A 162 -2.57 -16.04 -12.75
CA GLN A 162 -3.50 -16.02 -13.87
C GLN A 162 -3.73 -17.43 -14.43
N GLY A 163 -4.98 -17.80 -14.70
CA GLY A 163 -5.32 -19.10 -15.30
C GLY A 163 -5.10 -20.33 -14.41
N VAL A 164 -4.72 -20.15 -13.14
CA VAL A 164 -4.41 -21.22 -12.19
C VAL A 164 -5.48 -21.27 -11.10
N LEU A 165 -5.84 -22.46 -10.59
CA LEU A 165 -6.81 -22.62 -9.48
C LEU A 165 -8.16 -21.89 -9.69
N GLY A 166 -8.58 -21.73 -10.95
CA GLY A 166 -9.85 -21.09 -11.31
C GLY A 166 -9.77 -19.59 -11.59
N TYR A 167 -8.64 -18.93 -11.32
CA TYR A 167 -8.47 -17.51 -11.67
C TYR A 167 -8.50 -17.29 -13.19
N ASN A 168 -9.13 -16.21 -13.63
CA ASN A 168 -9.20 -15.82 -15.02
C ASN A 168 -7.82 -15.40 -15.59
N GLY A 169 -7.75 -15.33 -16.91
CA GLY A 169 -6.55 -14.92 -17.65
C GLY A 169 -5.66 -16.09 -18.07
N VAL A 170 -4.52 -15.75 -18.70
CA VAL A 170 -3.50 -16.70 -19.15
C VAL A 170 -2.17 -16.20 -18.60
N ASP A 171 -1.44 -17.07 -17.91
CA ASP A 171 -0.11 -16.77 -17.38
C ASP A 171 0.92 -16.75 -18.51
N GLU A 172 1.51 -15.58 -18.76
CA GLU A 172 2.52 -15.40 -19.80
C GLU A 172 3.77 -14.73 -19.23
N ALA A 173 4.94 -15.22 -19.63
CA ALA A 173 6.22 -14.68 -19.18
C ALA A 173 6.32 -13.18 -19.49
N GLY A 174 6.52 -12.38 -18.45
CA GLY A 174 6.63 -10.92 -18.58
C GLY A 174 5.35 -10.14 -18.34
N ASP A 175 4.22 -10.80 -18.01
CA ASP A 175 2.96 -10.12 -17.66
C ASP A 175 3.07 -9.19 -16.44
N LYS A 176 4.00 -9.50 -15.52
CA LYS A 176 4.22 -8.75 -14.27
C LYS A 176 2.97 -8.72 -13.37
N PHE A 177 2.23 -9.82 -13.30
CA PHE A 177 1.13 -10.02 -12.37
C PHE A 177 1.57 -9.77 -10.91
N GLY A 178 0.90 -8.86 -10.22
CA GLY A 178 1.31 -8.41 -8.87
C GLY A 178 2.36 -7.30 -8.89
N TYR A 179 2.46 -6.54 -9.99
CA TYR A 179 3.34 -5.37 -10.08
C TYR A 179 2.85 -4.18 -9.25
N ALA A 180 1.53 -4.03 -9.15
CA ALA A 180 0.84 -3.07 -8.31
C ALA A 180 -0.33 -3.78 -7.64
N LEU A 181 -0.70 -3.35 -6.43
CA LEU A 181 -1.81 -3.89 -5.66
C LEU A 181 -2.59 -2.73 -5.05
N ALA A 182 -3.90 -2.90 -4.92
CA ALA A 182 -4.77 -2.07 -4.09
C ALA A 182 -5.89 -2.96 -3.52
N SER A 183 -6.36 -2.63 -2.33
CA SER A 183 -7.47 -3.29 -1.65
C SER A 183 -8.54 -2.28 -1.24
N GLY A 184 -9.77 -2.73 -1.22
CA GLY A 184 -10.97 -1.98 -0.85
C GLY A 184 -12.21 -2.85 -1.14
N ASP A 185 -13.35 -2.49 -0.58
CA ASP A 185 -14.61 -3.22 -0.80
C ASP A 185 -15.31 -2.63 -2.03
N PHE A 186 -15.05 -3.20 -3.22
CA PHE A 186 -15.55 -2.64 -4.47
C PHE A 186 -17.01 -3.03 -4.76
N ASP A 187 -17.58 -3.95 -3.98
CA ASP A 187 -18.97 -4.40 -4.10
C ASP A 187 -19.79 -4.36 -2.80
N ASP A 188 -19.33 -3.57 -1.81
CA ASP A 188 -19.96 -3.31 -0.50
C ASP A 188 -20.58 -4.57 0.12
N ASP A 189 -19.86 -5.69 0.04
CA ASP A 189 -20.31 -6.97 0.58
C ASP A 189 -19.70 -7.30 1.95
N GLY A 190 -18.88 -6.38 2.47
CA GLY A 190 -18.24 -6.44 3.78
C GLY A 190 -16.94 -7.24 3.79
N PHE A 191 -16.41 -7.60 2.62
CA PHE A 191 -15.13 -8.24 2.45
C PHE A 191 -14.24 -7.34 1.61
N ASP A 192 -12.99 -7.11 2.04
CA ASP A 192 -12.08 -6.40 1.15
C ASP A 192 -11.84 -7.23 -0.12
N ASP A 193 -11.69 -6.54 -1.25
CA ASP A 193 -11.30 -7.10 -2.53
C ASP A 193 -9.84 -6.77 -2.84
N LEU A 194 -9.25 -7.47 -3.82
CA LEU A 194 -7.88 -7.23 -4.26
C LEU A 194 -7.82 -6.92 -5.76
N ALA A 195 -7.40 -5.69 -6.08
CA ALA A 195 -7.01 -5.28 -7.43
C ALA A 195 -5.51 -5.54 -7.67
N ILE A 196 -5.19 -6.20 -8.79
CA ILE A 196 -3.85 -6.68 -9.13
C ILE A 196 -3.43 -6.13 -10.50
N GLY A 197 -2.37 -5.32 -10.51
CA GLY A 197 -1.80 -4.77 -11.72
C GLY A 197 -1.00 -5.79 -12.53
N VAL A 198 -1.21 -5.79 -13.85
CA VAL A 198 -0.57 -6.67 -14.83
C VAL A 198 -0.05 -5.83 -16.02
N PRO A 199 0.83 -4.85 -15.79
CA PRO A 199 1.22 -3.86 -16.81
C PRO A 199 1.98 -4.45 -17.99
N GLY A 200 2.50 -5.68 -17.87
CA GLY A 200 3.15 -6.40 -18.96
C GLY A 200 2.17 -7.10 -19.91
N LYS A 201 0.88 -7.15 -19.58
CA LYS A 201 -0.10 -7.97 -20.31
C LYS A 201 -0.24 -7.54 -21.77
N SER A 202 -0.17 -8.51 -22.67
CA SER A 202 -0.52 -8.34 -24.08
C SER A 202 -2.00 -8.64 -24.30
N LEU A 203 -2.66 -7.89 -25.18
CA LEU A 203 -4.09 -8.07 -25.44
C LEU A 203 -4.34 -9.14 -26.51
N ALA A 204 -5.15 -10.14 -26.16
CA ALA A 204 -5.57 -11.17 -27.09
C ALA A 204 -6.35 -10.55 -28.26
N GLY A 205 -6.05 -10.99 -29.49
CA GLY A 205 -6.72 -10.46 -30.69
C GLY A 205 -6.20 -9.11 -31.20
N SER A 206 -5.15 -8.55 -30.59
CA SER A 206 -4.48 -7.32 -31.04
C SER A 206 -2.99 -7.57 -31.34
N PRO A 207 -2.65 -8.23 -32.47
CA PRO A 207 -1.26 -8.50 -32.84
C PRO A 207 -0.41 -7.22 -32.86
N GLY A 208 0.71 -7.21 -32.14
CA GLY A 208 1.63 -6.06 -32.07
C GLY A 208 1.37 -5.09 -30.91
N VAL A 209 0.31 -5.28 -30.13
CA VAL A 209 0.06 -4.53 -28.88
C VAL A 209 0.60 -5.33 -27.69
N ALA A 210 1.92 -5.31 -27.52
CA ALA A 210 2.57 -5.91 -26.37
C ALA A 210 2.51 -4.97 -25.16
N SER A 211 2.36 -5.51 -23.95
CA SER A 211 2.37 -4.73 -22.70
C SER A 211 1.40 -3.54 -22.69
N ALA A 212 0.22 -3.70 -23.30
CA ALA A 212 -0.87 -2.75 -23.16
C ALA A 212 -1.33 -2.67 -21.69
N GLY A 213 -1.20 -3.79 -20.96
CA GLY A 213 -1.49 -3.90 -19.54
C GLY A 213 -2.92 -4.34 -19.23
N ALA A 214 -3.14 -4.71 -17.98
CA ALA A 214 -4.42 -5.11 -17.45
C ALA A 214 -4.45 -4.90 -15.92
N VAL A 215 -5.65 -4.96 -15.35
CA VAL A 215 -5.90 -5.12 -13.92
C VAL A 215 -6.80 -6.33 -13.73
N GLN A 216 -6.46 -7.21 -12.80
CA GLN A 216 -7.31 -8.31 -12.38
C GLN A 216 -7.81 -8.03 -10.97
N VAL A 217 -9.13 -8.03 -10.78
CA VAL A 217 -9.74 -7.86 -9.46
C VAL A 217 -10.28 -9.19 -9.02
N VAL A 218 -9.84 -9.64 -7.85
CA VAL A 218 -10.32 -10.84 -7.18
C VAL A 218 -11.13 -10.38 -6.00
N TYR A 219 -12.38 -10.81 -5.95
CA TYR A 219 -13.27 -10.34 -4.92
C TYR A 219 -13.21 -11.20 -3.65
N GLY A 220 -13.35 -10.54 -2.50
CA GLY A 220 -13.41 -11.12 -1.17
C GLY A 220 -14.61 -12.02 -0.97
N SER A 221 -14.53 -12.88 0.04
CA SER A 221 -15.66 -13.69 0.49
C SER A 221 -15.35 -14.31 1.85
N ALA A 222 -16.32 -14.93 2.51
CA ALA A 222 -16.08 -15.69 3.75
C ALA A 222 -15.03 -16.83 3.63
N SER A 223 -14.62 -17.20 2.41
CA SER A 223 -13.53 -18.17 2.17
C SER A 223 -12.19 -17.50 1.79
N GLY A 224 -12.12 -16.17 1.80
CA GLY A 224 -11.02 -15.37 1.27
C GLY A 224 -11.10 -15.18 -0.24
N LEU A 225 -9.98 -14.70 -0.81
CA LEU A 225 -9.80 -14.51 -2.24
C LEU A 225 -9.76 -15.86 -2.98
N SER A 226 -10.61 -16.02 -3.99
CA SER A 226 -10.66 -17.22 -4.84
C SER A 226 -10.97 -16.86 -6.30
N GLY A 227 -10.62 -17.75 -7.23
CA GLY A 227 -10.92 -17.55 -8.66
C GLY A 227 -12.40 -17.66 -9.04
N THR A 228 -13.30 -17.83 -8.07
CA THR A 228 -14.74 -17.98 -8.34
C THR A 228 -15.38 -16.66 -8.79
N ARG A 229 -14.94 -15.53 -8.21
CA ARG A 229 -15.41 -14.19 -8.51
C ARG A 229 -14.17 -13.32 -8.77
N ASP A 230 -13.72 -13.29 -10.02
CA ASP A 230 -12.67 -12.39 -10.47
C ASP A 230 -12.98 -11.79 -11.84
N ARG A 231 -12.42 -10.61 -12.13
CA ARG A 231 -12.64 -9.87 -13.37
C ARG A 231 -11.35 -9.28 -13.89
N VAL A 232 -11.18 -9.26 -15.21
CA VAL A 232 -10.02 -8.66 -15.87
C VAL A 232 -10.44 -7.43 -16.67
N PHE A 233 -9.85 -6.29 -16.30
CA PHE A 233 -10.01 -5.00 -16.94
C PHE A 233 -8.78 -4.66 -17.75
N THR A 234 -8.99 -4.12 -18.94
CA THR A 234 -7.98 -3.64 -19.87
C THR A 234 -8.49 -2.34 -20.48
N ALA A 235 -7.59 -1.57 -21.10
CA ALA A 235 -7.99 -0.36 -21.83
C ALA A 235 -9.04 -0.61 -22.94
N SER A 236 -9.22 -1.85 -23.41
CA SER A 236 -10.22 -2.19 -24.43
C SER A 236 -11.60 -2.54 -23.89
N ASN A 237 -11.75 -2.74 -22.57
CA ASN A 237 -13.01 -3.18 -21.97
C ASN A 237 -13.38 -2.42 -20.69
N ASP A 238 -12.70 -1.31 -20.39
CA ASP A 238 -12.89 -0.47 -19.21
C ASP A 238 -14.02 0.57 -19.40
N GLY A 239 -14.74 0.53 -20.52
CA GLY A 239 -15.83 1.46 -20.84
C GLY A 239 -15.35 2.86 -21.27
N LEU A 240 -14.03 3.05 -21.38
CA LEU A 240 -13.43 4.29 -21.85
C LEU A 240 -13.14 4.18 -23.36
N ASP A 241 -13.15 5.32 -24.06
CA ASP A 241 -12.71 5.41 -25.47
C ASP A 241 -11.17 5.32 -25.58
N PHE A 242 -10.56 4.42 -24.83
CA PHE A 242 -9.14 4.13 -24.87
C PHE A 242 -8.88 3.04 -25.91
N THR A 243 -8.44 3.44 -27.10
CA THR A 243 -7.82 2.47 -28.01
C THR A 243 -6.49 2.02 -27.38
N PRO A 244 -6.30 0.73 -27.07
CA PRO A 244 -5.06 0.25 -26.48
C PRO A 244 -3.88 0.46 -27.43
N ASP A 245 -2.78 0.97 -26.90
CA ASP A 245 -1.51 1.10 -27.63
C ASP A 245 -0.42 0.22 -26.99
N ASN A 246 0.57 -0.15 -27.81
CA ASN A 246 1.70 -0.95 -27.42
C ASN A 246 2.47 -0.25 -26.29
N ALA A 247 2.70 -0.96 -25.19
CA ALA A 247 3.37 -0.49 -23.99
C ALA A 247 2.67 0.66 -23.26
N ASP A 248 1.34 0.77 -23.31
CA ASP A 248 0.56 1.69 -22.46
C ASP A 248 0.70 1.39 -20.96
N GLN A 249 0.91 0.12 -20.62
CA GLN A 249 1.10 -0.37 -19.24
C GLN A 249 -0.07 -0.05 -18.30
N TYR A 250 -1.31 -0.26 -18.74
CA TYR A 250 -2.49 -0.22 -17.88
C TYR A 250 -2.31 -1.10 -16.64
N GLY A 251 -2.65 -0.58 -15.46
CA GLY A 251 -2.40 -1.29 -14.19
C GLY A 251 -0.98 -1.09 -13.62
N TYR A 252 -0.25 -0.07 -14.07
CA TYR A 252 1.11 0.21 -13.57
C TYR A 252 1.12 0.70 -12.12
N ALA A 253 0.13 1.50 -11.74
CA ALA A 253 -0.12 1.96 -10.38
C ALA A 253 -1.60 1.77 -10.07
N LEU A 254 -1.92 1.48 -8.81
CA LEU A 254 -3.29 1.30 -8.33
C LEU A 254 -3.47 2.06 -7.02
N ALA A 255 -4.67 2.61 -6.81
CA ALA A 255 -5.13 3.11 -5.53
C ALA A 255 -6.64 2.91 -5.44
N ALA A 256 -7.12 2.54 -4.26
CA ALA A 256 -8.54 2.31 -4.02
C ALA A 256 -9.07 3.30 -2.97
N GLY A 257 -10.37 3.59 -3.04
CA GLY A 257 -11.11 4.37 -2.06
C GLY A 257 -12.37 4.98 -2.65
N ASP A 258 -13.39 5.18 -1.83
CA ASP A 258 -14.67 5.80 -2.16
C ASP A 258 -14.54 7.31 -2.56
N ILE A 259 -14.44 7.60 -3.86
CA ILE A 259 -14.23 8.97 -4.39
C ILE A 259 -15.55 9.76 -4.40
N ASP A 260 -16.67 9.10 -4.69
CA ASP A 260 -17.96 9.76 -4.86
C ASP A 260 -18.92 9.65 -3.67
N ALA A 261 -18.46 9.07 -2.57
CA ALA A 261 -19.16 8.92 -1.30
C ALA A 261 -20.45 8.11 -1.41
N ASP A 262 -20.51 7.12 -2.30
CA ASP A 262 -21.67 6.25 -2.50
C ASP A 262 -21.65 5.00 -1.59
N GLY A 263 -20.50 4.68 -1.02
CA GLY A 263 -20.29 3.57 -0.08
C GLY A 263 -19.49 2.41 -0.67
N ASP A 264 -19.37 2.32 -1.99
CA ASP A 264 -18.53 1.34 -2.67
C ASP A 264 -17.14 1.96 -2.89
N ASP A 265 -16.05 1.24 -2.63
CA ASP A 265 -14.73 1.78 -2.96
C ASP A 265 -14.53 1.86 -4.48
N ASP A 266 -13.85 2.90 -4.95
CA ASP A 266 -13.48 3.06 -6.36
C ASP A 266 -12.03 2.63 -6.61
N LEU A 267 -11.65 2.39 -7.86
CA LEU A 267 -10.28 2.08 -8.26
C LEU A 267 -9.72 3.10 -9.25
N ALA A 268 -8.62 3.76 -8.87
CA ALA A 268 -7.79 4.52 -9.78
C ALA A 268 -6.67 3.65 -10.37
N VAL A 269 -6.51 3.69 -11.69
CA VAL A 269 -5.57 2.88 -12.47
C VAL A 269 -4.63 3.75 -13.28
N GLY A 270 -3.33 3.64 -13.02
CA GLY A 270 -2.27 4.33 -13.76
C GLY A 270 -1.97 3.67 -15.10
N VAL A 271 -1.92 4.47 -16.16
CA VAL A 271 -1.56 4.09 -17.54
C VAL A 271 -0.38 4.94 -17.99
N VAL A 272 0.79 4.63 -17.45
CA VAL A 272 1.95 5.55 -17.42
C VAL A 272 2.53 5.93 -18.78
N LYS A 273 2.20 5.19 -19.83
CA LYS A 273 2.71 5.43 -21.18
C LYS A 273 1.61 5.72 -22.19
N ARG A 274 0.41 6.08 -21.71
CA ARG A 274 -0.71 6.48 -22.56
C ARG A 274 -0.33 7.62 -23.50
N SER A 275 -0.65 7.43 -24.78
CA SER A 275 -0.47 8.43 -25.83
C SER A 275 -1.48 9.59 -25.72
N CYS A 276 -1.02 10.83 -25.79
CA CYS A 276 -1.88 12.00 -25.79
C CYS A 276 -2.74 12.09 -27.07
N PRO A 277 -4.01 12.56 -26.99
CA PRO A 277 -4.94 12.57 -28.12
C PRO A 277 -4.46 13.33 -29.36
N ASN A 278 -3.62 14.37 -29.17
CA ASN A 278 -3.30 15.33 -30.23
C ASN A 278 -1.84 15.30 -30.71
N THR A 279 -0.94 14.62 -29.99
CA THR A 279 0.51 14.67 -30.27
C THR A 279 1.12 13.29 -30.49
N GLY A 280 0.46 12.21 -30.03
CA GLY A 280 1.06 10.87 -30.01
C GLY A 280 2.19 10.71 -28.99
N GLU A 281 2.50 11.75 -28.22
CA GLU A 281 3.49 11.70 -27.14
C GLU A 281 2.94 10.90 -25.96
N ARG A 282 3.81 10.16 -25.27
CA ARG A 282 3.44 9.31 -24.14
C ARG A 282 3.61 10.05 -22.82
N ALA A 283 2.59 10.81 -22.43
CA ALA A 283 2.61 11.57 -21.18
C ALA A 283 2.05 10.78 -20.00
N GLY A 284 1.28 9.71 -20.26
CA GLY A 284 0.61 8.92 -19.24
C GLY A 284 -0.83 9.36 -19.01
N GLY A 285 -1.58 8.55 -18.27
CA GLY A 285 -3.00 8.73 -17.99
C GLY A 285 -3.43 8.00 -16.73
N VAL A 286 -4.65 8.28 -16.29
CA VAL A 286 -5.32 7.60 -15.18
C VAL A 286 -6.74 7.27 -15.61
N ALA A 287 -7.15 6.02 -15.39
CA ALA A 287 -8.53 5.58 -15.47
C ALA A 287 -9.12 5.47 -14.07
N ILE A 288 -10.40 5.78 -13.90
CA ILE A 288 -11.17 5.52 -12.67
C ILE A 288 -12.27 4.54 -13.03
N LEU A 289 -12.31 3.41 -12.32
CA LEU A 289 -13.39 2.43 -12.36
C LEU A 289 -14.17 2.57 -11.06
N LYS A 290 -15.49 2.70 -11.16
CA LYS A 290 -16.31 2.90 -9.97
C LYS A 290 -16.64 1.59 -9.27
N GLY A 291 -16.73 1.62 -7.95
CA GLY A 291 -17.36 0.56 -7.17
C GLY A 291 -18.83 0.39 -7.54
N SER A 292 -19.39 -0.78 -7.24
CA SER A 292 -20.83 -0.98 -7.30
C SER A 292 -21.24 -2.20 -6.50
N THR A 293 -22.14 -2.02 -5.53
CA THR A 293 -22.71 -3.12 -4.74
C THR A 293 -23.34 -4.24 -5.59
N SER A 294 -23.75 -3.92 -6.83
CA SER A 294 -24.44 -4.87 -7.71
C SER A 294 -23.57 -5.49 -8.81
N LEU A 295 -22.44 -4.86 -9.15
CA LEU A 295 -21.58 -5.26 -10.28
C LEU A 295 -20.12 -5.50 -9.87
N GLY A 296 -19.76 -5.14 -8.64
CA GLY A 296 -18.40 -4.78 -8.26
C GLY A 296 -17.87 -3.64 -9.11
N LEU A 297 -16.56 -3.62 -9.34
CA LEU A 297 -15.95 -2.62 -10.21
C LEU A 297 -16.64 -2.57 -11.58
N SER A 298 -17.11 -1.38 -11.91
CA SER A 298 -17.92 -1.10 -13.07
C SER A 298 -17.19 -0.18 -14.03
N THR A 299 -17.52 -0.37 -15.30
CA THR A 299 -17.09 0.49 -16.40
C THR A 299 -18.16 1.52 -16.74
N LEU A 300 -19.35 1.39 -16.14
CA LEU A 300 -20.39 2.39 -16.18
C LEU A 300 -19.88 3.62 -15.41
N GLU A 301 -19.88 4.78 -16.07
CA GLU A 301 -19.36 6.04 -15.50
C GLU A 301 -17.84 6.07 -15.25
N ALA A 302 -17.08 5.16 -15.87
CA ALA A 302 -15.62 5.23 -15.82
C ALA A 302 -15.12 6.60 -16.28
N GLN A 303 -14.10 7.12 -15.60
CA GLN A 303 -13.49 8.42 -15.92
C GLN A 303 -12.06 8.24 -16.40
N ALA A 304 -11.59 9.18 -17.23
CA ALA A 304 -10.25 9.19 -17.78
C ALA A 304 -9.63 10.58 -17.62
N PHE A 305 -8.41 10.63 -17.11
CA PHE A 305 -7.63 11.85 -16.96
C PHE A 305 -6.23 11.69 -17.55
N GLN A 306 -5.78 12.71 -18.27
CA GLN A 306 -4.45 12.75 -18.86
C GLN A 306 -4.02 14.22 -19.02
N PRO A 307 -2.71 14.49 -19.13
CA PRO A 307 -2.22 15.84 -19.41
C PRO A 307 -2.80 16.41 -20.70
N GLY A 308 -2.96 17.74 -20.78
CA GLY A 308 -3.43 18.44 -21.98
C GLY A 308 -4.93 18.37 -22.27
N VAL A 309 -5.75 17.76 -21.40
CA VAL A 309 -7.23 17.83 -21.45
C VAL A 309 -7.74 18.98 -20.57
N ALA A 310 -8.90 19.56 -20.91
CA ALA A 310 -9.48 20.69 -20.18
C ALA A 310 -9.60 20.41 -18.66
N GLY A 311 -9.04 21.31 -17.84
CA GLY A 311 -9.00 21.19 -16.38
C GLY A 311 -7.86 20.32 -15.82
N MET A 312 -7.05 19.70 -16.69
CA MET A 312 -5.78 19.08 -16.33
C MET A 312 -4.64 20.02 -16.75
N LEU A 313 -3.94 20.60 -15.77
CA LEU A 313 -2.77 21.45 -16.03
C LEU A 313 -1.61 20.63 -16.58
N GLY A 314 -0.76 21.26 -17.41
CA GLY A 314 0.39 20.62 -18.04
C GLY A 314 0.27 20.55 -19.58
N SER A 315 1.40 20.61 -20.26
CA SER A 315 1.51 20.18 -21.66
C SER A 315 1.43 18.64 -21.73
N CYS A 316 1.42 18.09 -22.93
CA CYS A 316 1.73 16.67 -23.14
C CYS A 316 3.23 16.54 -23.48
N PRO A 317 4.18 16.61 -22.52
CA PRO A 317 5.57 16.38 -22.84
C PRO A 317 5.83 14.88 -22.94
N LEU A 318 6.79 14.53 -23.79
CA LEU A 318 7.29 13.18 -23.93
C LEU A 318 7.72 12.63 -22.56
N ALA A 319 7.14 11.49 -22.17
CA ALA A 319 7.52 10.73 -20.99
C ALA A 319 7.29 11.45 -19.65
N ALA A 320 6.18 12.15 -19.45
CA ALA A 320 5.83 12.75 -18.16
C ALA A 320 5.53 11.73 -17.04
N TYR A 321 5.13 10.50 -17.41
CA TYR A 321 4.70 9.43 -16.50
C TYR A 321 3.56 9.85 -15.56
N PHE A 322 2.62 10.65 -16.06
CA PHE A 322 1.39 10.96 -15.33
C PHE A 322 0.65 9.67 -14.98
N GLY A 323 0.30 9.51 -13.69
CA GLY A 323 -0.29 8.27 -13.17
C GLY A 323 0.73 7.24 -12.70
N ALA A 324 2.01 7.58 -12.55
CA ALA A 324 3.04 6.64 -12.07
C ALA A 324 2.99 6.34 -10.58
N SER A 325 2.36 7.21 -9.80
CA SER A 325 1.99 6.96 -8.41
C SER A 325 0.61 7.53 -8.14
N LEU A 326 -0.18 6.80 -7.37
CA LEU A 326 -1.57 7.15 -7.04
C LEU A 326 -1.79 6.98 -5.54
N SER A 327 -2.66 7.82 -4.98
CA SER A 327 -3.17 7.65 -3.62
C SER A 327 -4.56 8.29 -3.54
N ILE A 328 -5.51 7.56 -2.99
CA ILE A 328 -6.86 8.07 -2.70
C ILE A 328 -6.98 8.25 -1.18
N GLY A 329 -7.66 9.30 -0.77
CA GLY A 329 -8.00 9.49 0.64
C GLY A 329 -8.69 10.82 0.93
N LYS A 330 -9.05 11.03 2.19
CA LYS A 330 -9.66 12.29 2.64
C LYS A 330 -8.61 13.39 2.72
N VAL A 331 -8.55 14.18 1.65
CA VAL A 331 -7.59 15.29 1.44
C VAL A 331 -8.12 16.64 1.88
N ASN A 332 -9.42 16.74 2.11
CA ASN A 332 -10.09 17.89 2.70
C ASN A 332 -11.11 17.36 3.73
N GLY A 333 -11.60 18.19 4.65
CA GLY A 333 -12.57 17.76 5.66
C GLY A 333 -13.98 17.46 5.12
N GLN A 334 -14.11 17.14 3.84
CA GLN A 334 -15.38 16.77 3.19
C GLN A 334 -15.60 15.25 3.22
N ALA A 335 -16.79 14.82 2.82
CA ALA A 335 -17.15 13.41 2.75
C ALA A 335 -16.37 12.67 1.64
N TYR A 336 -16.23 13.30 0.47
CA TYR A 336 -15.59 12.75 -0.72
C TYR A 336 -14.08 12.58 -0.55
N GLN A 337 -13.56 11.44 -1.01
CA GLN A 337 -12.11 11.25 -1.11
C GLN A 337 -11.56 11.96 -2.36
N GLY A 338 -10.30 12.34 -2.30
CA GLY A 338 -9.59 12.93 -3.43
C GLY A 338 -8.48 12.02 -3.90
N LEU A 339 -8.11 12.16 -5.17
CA LEU A 339 -7.02 11.42 -5.80
C LEU A 339 -5.78 12.32 -5.93
N VAL A 340 -4.66 11.81 -5.43
CA VAL A 340 -3.32 12.35 -5.64
C VAL A 340 -2.66 11.58 -6.79
N ILE A 341 -2.13 12.29 -7.79
CA ILE A 341 -1.52 11.71 -8.98
C ILE A 341 -0.10 12.25 -9.16
N GLY A 342 0.88 11.36 -9.17
CA GLY A 342 2.27 11.70 -9.50
C GLY A 342 2.53 11.73 -11.02
N ALA A 343 3.30 12.71 -11.45
CA ALA A 343 3.82 12.85 -12.81
C ALA A 343 5.31 13.25 -12.73
N PRO A 344 6.20 12.30 -12.40
CA PRO A 344 7.54 12.58 -11.88
C PRO A 344 8.49 13.22 -12.91
N LEU A 345 8.17 13.13 -14.20
CA LEU A 345 9.02 13.66 -15.27
C LEU A 345 8.36 14.82 -16.02
N THR A 346 7.33 15.44 -15.45
CA THR A 346 6.70 16.64 -16.01
C THR A 346 7.68 17.81 -16.07
N ASP A 347 7.67 18.52 -17.19
CA ASP A 347 8.37 19.79 -17.35
C ASP A 347 7.50 20.93 -16.78
N VAL A 348 8.07 21.75 -15.91
CA VAL A 348 7.35 22.85 -15.25
C VAL A 348 8.13 24.14 -15.39
N GLY A 349 7.46 25.22 -15.82
CA GLY A 349 8.08 26.55 -15.93
C GLY A 349 9.28 26.61 -16.88
N GLY A 350 9.37 25.70 -17.87
CA GLY A 350 10.52 25.59 -18.78
C GLY A 350 11.71 24.81 -18.21
N ILE A 351 11.57 24.19 -17.04
CA ILE A 351 12.58 23.31 -16.45
C ILE A 351 12.18 21.86 -16.70
N GLU A 352 13.06 21.13 -17.39
CA GLU A 352 12.82 19.74 -17.78
C GLU A 352 12.78 18.80 -16.56
N LYS A 353 11.82 17.86 -16.55
CA LYS A 353 11.72 16.73 -15.61
C LYS A 353 11.80 17.10 -14.14
N THR A 354 11.19 18.22 -13.77
CA THR A 354 11.10 18.65 -12.36
C THR A 354 10.05 17.88 -11.58
N GLY A 355 9.10 17.27 -12.29
CA GLY A 355 8.03 16.48 -11.70
C GLY A 355 6.92 17.33 -11.13
N ALA A 356 5.75 16.72 -11.05
CA ALA A 356 4.55 17.35 -10.53
C ALA A 356 3.65 16.36 -9.79
N VAL A 357 2.79 16.91 -8.94
CA VAL A 357 1.71 16.21 -8.25
C VAL A 357 0.40 16.94 -8.53
N HIS A 358 -0.61 16.19 -8.94
CA HIS A 358 -1.98 16.67 -9.09
C HIS A 358 -2.82 16.18 -7.93
N LEU A 359 -3.69 17.05 -7.39
CA LEU A 359 -4.68 16.71 -6.40
C LEU A 359 -6.06 17.02 -6.97
N MET A 360 -6.82 15.96 -7.23
CA MET A 360 -8.17 16.02 -7.75
C MET A 360 -9.16 15.71 -6.64
N PHE A 361 -10.20 16.54 -6.51
CA PHE A 361 -11.23 16.34 -5.51
C PHE A 361 -12.37 15.48 -6.07
N GLY A 362 -12.81 14.51 -5.27
CA GLY A 362 -14.04 13.76 -5.54
C GLY A 362 -15.30 14.61 -5.37
N GLY A 363 -16.42 14.01 -5.72
CA GLY A 363 -17.75 14.60 -5.69
C GLY A 363 -18.79 13.58 -6.15
N PRO A 364 -20.09 13.92 -6.13
CA PRO A 364 -21.20 12.97 -6.35
C PRO A 364 -21.21 12.23 -7.71
N GLY A 365 -20.35 12.60 -8.64
CA GLY A 365 -20.22 11.96 -9.96
C GLY A 365 -18.79 11.52 -10.24
N GLY A 366 -17.99 11.30 -9.20
CA GLY A 366 -16.56 11.03 -9.27
C GLY A 366 -15.69 12.29 -9.21
N LEU A 367 -14.48 12.18 -9.78
CA LEU A 367 -13.51 13.26 -9.79
C LEU A 367 -13.95 14.43 -10.69
N ASN A 368 -13.63 15.64 -10.25
CA ASN A 368 -13.79 16.85 -11.06
C ASN A 368 -12.45 17.55 -11.31
N THR A 369 -12.31 18.13 -12.51
CA THR A 369 -11.09 18.88 -12.89
C THR A 369 -11.15 20.36 -12.51
N GLY A 370 -12.35 20.89 -12.22
CA GLY A 370 -12.57 22.32 -11.96
C GLY A 370 -11.90 22.86 -10.69
N ALA A 371 -11.57 21.99 -9.73
CA ALA A 371 -10.90 22.35 -8.49
C ALA A 371 -9.50 21.72 -8.32
N ASN A 372 -8.95 21.12 -9.39
CA ASN A 372 -7.65 20.44 -9.36
C ASN A 372 -6.54 21.38 -8.84
N LYS A 373 -5.71 20.88 -7.92
CA LYS A 373 -4.50 21.56 -7.46
C LYS A 373 -3.29 20.93 -8.10
N PHE A 374 -2.39 21.78 -8.57
CA PHE A 374 -1.11 21.39 -9.14
C PHE A 374 -0.01 21.84 -8.19
N ILE A 375 0.87 20.91 -7.84
CA ILE A 375 2.00 21.14 -6.95
C ILE A 375 3.26 20.70 -7.68
N SER A 376 4.24 21.59 -7.76
CA SER A 376 5.53 21.34 -8.40
C SER A 376 6.66 21.87 -7.53
N VAL A 377 7.91 21.59 -7.91
CA VAL A 377 9.08 22.06 -7.18
C VAL A 377 9.12 23.59 -7.06
N THR A 378 8.56 24.33 -8.03
CA THR A 378 8.48 25.80 -7.99
C THR A 378 7.44 26.33 -6.99
N ASP A 379 6.52 25.49 -6.54
CA ASP A 379 5.51 25.83 -5.53
C ASP A 379 6.02 25.56 -4.09
N LEU A 380 7.14 24.84 -3.96
CA LEU A 380 7.79 24.57 -2.67
C LEU A 380 8.80 25.70 -2.38
N PRO A 381 8.58 26.53 -1.36
CA PRO A 381 9.51 27.62 -1.06
C PRO A 381 10.87 27.06 -0.64
N ASP A 382 11.92 27.38 -1.41
CA ASP A 382 13.31 27.07 -1.06
C ASP A 382 13.65 27.65 0.33
N GLY A 383 13.93 26.78 1.30
CA GLY A 383 14.66 27.15 2.52
C GLY A 383 13.96 28.06 3.54
N VAL A 384 12.64 28.23 3.51
CA VAL A 384 11.93 29.00 4.54
C VAL A 384 11.50 28.06 5.68
N ALA A 385 12.06 28.28 6.87
CA ALA A 385 11.54 27.71 8.12
C ALA A 385 10.03 27.96 8.19
N ILE A 386 9.24 26.89 8.16
CA ILE A 386 7.78 26.90 8.08
C ILE A 386 7.21 27.86 9.14
N PRO A 387 6.82 29.10 8.77
CA PRO A 387 6.06 29.93 9.69
C PRO A 387 4.63 29.50 9.45
N LEU A 388 4.14 28.57 10.29
CA LEU A 388 2.73 28.18 10.42
C LEU A 388 1.87 28.61 9.22
N LEU A 389 1.86 27.80 8.16
CA LEU A 389 0.81 27.89 7.15
C LEU A 389 -0.49 27.63 7.91
N GLN A 390 -1.19 28.71 8.24
CA GLN A 390 -2.56 28.66 8.73
C GLN A 390 -3.40 28.02 7.62
N PHE A 391 -3.60 26.71 7.73
CA PHE A 391 -4.83 26.10 7.26
C PHE A 391 -5.96 26.79 8.04
N GLY A 392 -6.53 27.82 7.43
CA GLY A 392 -7.74 28.49 7.89
C GLY A 392 -8.91 27.52 7.80
N GLY A 393 -9.04 26.68 8.83
CA GLY A 393 -9.99 25.58 8.90
C GLY A 393 -9.26 24.38 9.50
N ARG A 394 -9.71 23.93 10.67
CA ARG A 394 -9.15 22.79 11.40
C ARG A 394 -8.95 21.61 10.44
N VAL A 395 -7.70 21.28 10.12
CA VAL A 395 -7.33 19.92 9.72
C VAL A 395 -7.46 19.09 10.99
N GLN A 396 -8.63 18.47 11.14
CA GLN A 396 -8.84 17.46 12.15
C GLN A 396 -8.19 16.19 11.60
N LEU A 397 -6.95 15.92 12.02
CA LEU A 397 -6.48 14.53 12.04
C LEU A 397 -7.55 13.73 12.80
N GLY A 398 -7.94 12.58 12.22
CA GLY A 398 -9.04 11.74 12.68
C GLY A 398 -9.13 11.68 14.21
N ARG A 399 -10.33 11.97 14.70
CA ARG A 399 -10.65 11.99 16.12
C ARG A 399 -10.53 10.55 16.66
N LEU A 400 -9.47 10.26 17.42
CA LEU A 400 -9.50 9.15 18.38
C LEU A 400 -10.72 9.37 19.27
N ARG A 401 -11.71 8.49 19.18
CA ARG A 401 -12.88 8.53 20.05
C ARG A 401 -12.43 8.15 21.46
N SER A 402 -12.16 9.14 22.32
CA SER A 402 -12.16 8.90 23.76
C SER A 402 -13.62 8.81 24.21
N ASN A 403 -14.12 7.59 24.46
CA ASN A 403 -15.36 7.44 25.21
C ASN A 403 -15.07 7.82 26.66
N THR A 404 -15.64 8.95 27.09
CA THR A 404 -15.92 9.22 28.50
C THR A 404 -17.43 9.09 28.70
N GLN A 405 -17.83 8.04 29.41
CA GLN A 405 -18.66 8.17 30.61
C GLN A 405 -18.09 7.24 31.67
#